data_AF-A0A964PV52-F1
#
_entry.id   AF-A0A964PV52-F1
#
_cell.length_a   1.000
_cell.length_b   1.000
_cell.length_c   1.000
_cell.angle_alpha   90.00
_cell.angle_beta   90.00
_cell.angle_gamma   90.00
#
_symmetry.space_group_name_H-M   'P 1'
#
loop_
_entity.id
_entity.type
_entity.pdbx_description
1 polymer ?
#
loop_
_entity_poly.entity_id
_entity_poly.type
_entity_poly.pdbx_seq_one_letter_code
_entity_poly.pdbx_strand_id
1 'polypeptide(L)'
;MALDLRRPNGGRCRAWLEGVLLDLERAGVIDATLERFPVHYHVAVFPRQYAALVETRQSREAAPVQHAVAIAQPAVTAEDEERLEYRVRRGDSLWTIARTHGTTVEELRTANQLAGSRIYVGQVLDVPLED
;
A
#
# COMPACT_ATOMS: atom_id res chain seq x y z
N MET A 1 14.41 -11.97 14.44
CA MET A 1 14.44 -12.48 13.05
C MET A 1 15.39 -11.59 12.29
N ALA A 2 16.16 -12.10 11.33
CA ALA A 2 17.06 -11.26 10.53
C ALA A 2 16.78 -11.47 9.04
N LEU A 3 16.98 -10.44 8.23
CA LEU A 3 16.78 -10.47 6.78
C LEU A 3 17.77 -9.55 6.08
N ASP A 4 18.26 -10.01 4.93
CA ASP A 4 19.25 -9.32 4.11
C ASP A 4 18.59 -8.62 2.92
N LEU A 5 18.74 -7.30 2.85
CA LEU A 5 18.23 -6.48 1.77
C LEU A 5 19.36 -6.10 0.81
N ARG A 6 19.16 -6.41 -0.47
CA ARG A 6 20.07 -5.95 -1.54
C ARG A 6 20.11 -4.43 -1.57
N ARG A 7 21.31 -3.85 -1.61
CA ARG A 7 21.47 -2.41 -1.80
C ARG A 7 21.04 -1.96 -3.21
N PRO A 8 20.07 -1.04 -3.33
CA PRO A 8 19.66 -0.52 -4.64
C PRO A 8 20.77 0.29 -5.32
N ASN A 9 20.88 0.14 -6.65
CA ASN A 9 21.84 0.89 -7.46
C ASN A 9 21.42 2.35 -7.70
N GLY A 10 20.11 2.64 -7.75
CA GLY A 10 19.57 3.98 -7.97
C GLY A 10 19.55 4.85 -6.71
N GLY A 11 20.04 6.09 -6.81
CA GLY A 11 20.16 7.02 -5.67
C GLY A 11 18.85 7.33 -4.96
N ARG A 12 17.76 7.61 -5.71
CA ARG A 12 16.44 7.90 -5.13
C ARG A 12 15.85 6.72 -4.35
N CYS A 13 15.97 5.52 -4.90
CA CYS A 13 15.47 4.29 -4.27
C CYS A 13 16.27 3.94 -3.02
N ARG A 14 17.60 4.13 -3.08
CA ARG A 14 18.48 3.96 -1.92
C ARG A 14 18.16 4.95 -0.81
N ALA A 15 18.02 6.24 -1.12
CA ALA A 15 17.70 7.27 -0.14
C ALA A 15 16.32 7.02 0.51
N TRP A 16 15.34 6.56 -0.26
CA TRP A 16 14.04 6.16 0.28
C TRP A 16 14.18 4.97 1.25
N LEU A 17 14.89 3.90 0.85
CA LEU A 17 15.11 2.74 1.70
C LEU A 17 15.83 3.11 3.00
N GLU A 18 16.92 3.88 2.91
CA GLU A 18 17.68 4.36 4.06
C GLU A 18 16.81 5.21 5.00
N GLY A 19 15.93 6.06 4.45
CA GLY A 19 14.96 6.81 5.24
C GLY A 19 14.00 5.91 6.03
N VAL A 20 13.45 4.88 5.38
CA VAL A 20 12.55 3.92 6.04
C VAL A 20 13.28 3.13 7.14
N LEU A 21 14.51 2.67 6.87
CA LEU A 21 15.31 1.94 7.86
C LEU A 21 15.58 2.81 9.09
N LEU A 22 16.00 4.06 8.91
CA LEU A 22 16.24 5.02 9.99
C LEU A 22 14.98 5.31 10.81
N ASP A 23 13.82 5.44 10.18
CA ASP A 23 12.56 5.69 10.89
C ASP A 23 12.14 4.48 11.74
N LEU A 24 12.35 3.26 11.24
CA LEU A 24 12.05 2.03 11.97
C LEU A 24 13.06 1.76 13.11
N GLU A 25 14.33 2.09 12.92
CA GLU A 25 15.34 2.06 13.99
C GLU A 25 15.02 3.06 15.10
N ARG A 26 14.63 4.29 14.74
CA ARG A 26 14.21 5.30 15.72
C ARG A 26 12.99 4.85 16.52
N ALA A 27 12.10 4.09 15.90
CA ALA A 27 10.97 3.46 16.57
C ALA A 27 11.35 2.24 17.43
N GLY A 28 12.61 1.80 17.39
CA GLY A 28 13.12 0.64 18.14
C GLY A 28 12.58 -0.70 17.63
N VAL A 29 12.15 -0.75 16.37
CA VAL A 29 11.47 -1.92 15.79
C VAL A 29 12.46 -2.84 15.07
N ILE A 30 13.52 -2.24 14.53
CA ILE A 30 14.60 -2.93 13.84
C ILE A 30 15.96 -2.37 14.28
N ASP A 31 17.02 -3.07 13.91
CA ASP A 31 18.40 -2.61 13.85
C ASP A 31 18.94 -2.94 12.45
N ALA A 32 19.49 -1.97 11.73
CA ALA A 32 19.86 -2.07 10.32
C ALA A 32 21.33 -1.67 10.10
N THR A 33 22.17 -2.65 9.80
CA THR A 33 23.60 -2.44 9.53
C THR A 33 23.90 -2.52 8.03
N LEU A 34 24.67 -1.57 7.48
CA LEU A 34 25.21 -1.65 6.12
C LEU A 34 26.50 -2.46 6.10
N GLU A 35 26.42 -3.69 5.59
CA GLU A 35 27.56 -4.58 5.42
C GLU A 35 28.33 -4.28 4.14
N ARG A 36 29.65 -4.48 4.17
CA ARG A 36 30.54 -4.02 3.09
C ARG A 36 30.92 -5.11 2.08
N PHE A 37 30.79 -6.41 2.43
CA PHE A 37 31.22 -7.52 1.56
C PHE A 37 30.35 -8.79 1.72
N PRO A 38 29.44 -9.08 0.77
CA PRO A 38 28.97 -8.20 -0.31
C PRO A 38 28.20 -6.99 0.26
N VAL A 39 28.01 -5.92 -0.52
CA VAL A 39 27.30 -4.73 -0.01
C VAL A 39 25.79 -4.99 0.09
N HIS A 40 25.28 -5.12 1.30
CA HIS A 40 23.84 -5.33 1.61
C HIS A 40 23.48 -4.72 2.96
N TYR A 41 22.18 -4.52 3.21
CA TYR A 41 21.70 -4.15 4.54
C TYR A 41 21.32 -5.43 5.28
N HIS A 42 21.96 -5.68 6.42
CA HIS A 42 21.57 -6.73 7.34
C HIS A 42 20.61 -6.11 8.37
N VAL A 43 19.36 -6.58 8.41
CA VAL A 43 18.32 -6.00 9.25
C VAL A 43 17.83 -7.02 10.28
N ALA A 44 18.02 -6.72 11.56
CA ALA A 44 17.43 -7.46 12.65
C ALA A 44 16.04 -6.89 12.97
N VAL A 45 15.00 -7.72 12.87
CA VAL A 45 13.63 -7.39 13.24
C VAL A 45 13.33 -7.99 14.61
N PHE A 46 12.81 -7.15 15.50
CA PHE A 46 12.38 -7.59 16.82
C PHE A 46 10.85 -7.84 16.82
N PRO A 47 10.41 -9.11 16.85
CA PRO A 47 9.01 -9.45 16.52
C PRO A 47 7.97 -8.81 17.43
N ARG A 48 8.26 -8.68 18.72
CA ARG A 48 7.34 -8.05 19.69
C ARG A 48 7.19 -6.55 19.45
N GLN A 49 8.28 -5.85 19.16
CA GLN A 49 8.26 -4.41 18.89
C GLN A 49 7.58 -4.12 17.54
N TYR A 50 7.81 -4.98 16.54
CA TYR A 50 7.11 -4.89 15.27
C TYR A 50 5.59 -5.09 15.42
N ALA A 51 5.16 -6.10 16.18
CA ALA A 51 3.73 -6.33 16.44
C ALA A 51 3.06 -5.10 17.08
N ALA A 52 3.68 -4.52 18.12
CA ALA A 52 3.17 -3.32 18.79
C ALA A 52 3.08 -2.09 17.85
N LEU A 53 4.04 -1.93 16.93
CA LEU A 53 4.01 -0.88 15.91
C LEU A 53 2.82 -1.05 14.96
N VAL A 54 2.57 -2.28 14.51
CA VAL A 54 1.44 -2.59 13.62
C VAL A 54 0.11 -2.32 14.31
N GLU A 55 -0.05 -2.76 15.55
CA GLU A 55 -1.24 -2.50 16.37
C GLU A 55 -1.48 -0.99 16.55
N THR A 56 -0.41 -0.23 16.82
CA THR A 56 -0.49 1.22 16.99
C THR A 56 -0.87 1.94 15.69
N ARG A 57 -0.33 1.50 14.55
CA ARG A 57 -0.69 2.05 13.23
C ARG A 57 -2.13 1.73 12.87
N GLN A 58 -2.56 0.48 13.04
CA GLN A 58 -3.93 0.06 12.81
C GLN A 58 -4.91 0.83 13.71
N SER A 59 -4.54 1.11 14.95
CA SER A 59 -5.36 1.90 15.88
C SER A 59 -5.43 3.39 15.51
N ARG A 60 -4.37 3.96 14.91
CA ARG A 60 -4.39 5.34 14.38
C ARG A 60 -5.17 5.46 13.08
N GLU A 61 -5.12 4.43 12.24
CA GLU A 61 -5.93 4.32 11.02
C GLU A 61 -7.40 4.06 11.36
N ALA A 62 -7.68 3.36 12.46
CA ALA A 62 -9.01 3.08 13.00
C ALA A 62 -9.57 4.18 13.92
N ALA A 63 -9.03 5.41 13.88
CA ALA A 63 -9.76 6.56 14.39
C ALA A 63 -11.15 6.59 13.70
N PRO A 64 -12.25 6.79 14.44
CA PRO A 64 -13.57 6.41 13.97
C PRO A 64 -14.01 7.37 12.87
N VAL A 65 -13.94 6.94 11.62
CA VAL A 65 -14.99 7.28 10.67
C VAL A 65 -16.25 6.60 11.18
N GLN A 66 -17.09 7.39 11.84
CA GLN A 66 -18.42 6.98 12.30
C GLN A 66 -19.28 6.65 11.07
N HIS A 67 -19.14 5.45 10.52
CA HIS A 67 -20.18 4.83 9.71
C HIS A 67 -20.93 3.87 10.61
N ALA A 68 -21.90 4.42 11.34
CA ALA A 68 -23.03 3.63 11.76
C ALA A 68 -23.86 3.34 10.50
N VAL A 69 -23.66 2.16 9.90
CA VAL A 69 -24.67 1.60 9.01
C VAL A 69 -25.17 0.33 9.66
N ALA A 70 -26.33 0.50 10.28
CA ALA A 70 -27.18 -0.56 10.76
C ALA A 70 -27.68 -1.38 9.56
N ILE A 71 -27.42 -2.69 9.60
CA ILE A 71 -28.28 -3.79 9.12
C ILE A 71 -29.46 -3.40 8.21
N ALA A 72 -29.36 -3.74 6.93
CA ALA A 72 -30.45 -4.29 6.13
C ALA A 72 -29.92 -4.80 4.77
N GLN A 73 -29.93 -6.10 4.55
CA GLN A 73 -30.18 -6.59 3.19
C GLN A 73 -31.65 -6.26 2.87
N PRO A 74 -31.93 -5.71 1.68
CA PRO A 74 -32.53 -6.58 0.68
C PRO A 74 -31.97 -6.35 -0.73
N ALA A 75 -32.05 -7.43 -1.52
CA ALA A 75 -31.91 -7.42 -2.96
C ALA A 75 -32.84 -6.40 -3.64
N VAL A 76 -32.37 -5.69 -4.67
CA VAL A 76 -32.94 -5.67 -6.04
C VAL A 76 -32.10 -4.79 -7.00
N THR A 77 -31.93 -5.34 -8.22
CA THR A 77 -31.81 -4.67 -9.54
C THR A 77 -30.71 -3.64 -9.81
N ALA A 78 -29.75 -4.12 -10.62
CA ALA A 78 -28.97 -3.48 -11.68
C ALA A 78 -29.02 -1.96 -11.89
N GLU A 79 -27.81 -1.49 -12.23
CA GLU A 79 -27.46 -0.46 -13.21
C GLU A 79 -27.55 1.03 -12.83
N ASP A 80 -26.70 1.41 -11.87
CA ASP A 80 -25.89 2.64 -12.01
C ASP A 80 -24.45 2.28 -11.61
N GLU A 81 -23.62 1.86 -12.58
CA GLU A 81 -22.18 1.76 -12.35
C GLU A 81 -21.65 3.19 -12.21
N GLU A 82 -21.62 3.72 -10.99
CA GLU A 82 -20.96 4.99 -10.71
C GLU A 82 -19.48 4.84 -11.06
N ARG A 83 -19.09 5.35 -12.22
CA ARG A 83 -17.70 5.34 -12.71
C ARG A 83 -17.03 6.64 -12.33
N LEU A 84 -15.89 6.53 -11.66
CA LEU A 84 -15.05 7.65 -11.29
C LEU A 84 -13.82 7.71 -12.20
N GLU A 85 -13.60 8.84 -12.86
CA GLU A 85 -12.34 9.11 -13.56
C GLU A 85 -11.22 9.46 -12.57
N TYR A 86 -10.25 8.56 -12.39
CA TYR A 86 -9.11 8.73 -11.51
C TYR A 86 -7.81 8.97 -12.27
N ARG A 87 -7.13 10.09 -12.00
CA ARG A 87 -5.78 10.36 -12.54
C ARG A 87 -4.71 9.80 -11.61
N VAL A 88 -3.98 8.79 -12.09
CA VAL A 88 -2.90 8.09 -11.39
C VAL A 88 -1.81 9.08 -10.95
N ARG A 89 -1.47 9.06 -9.67
CA ARG A 89 -0.43 9.88 -9.06
C ARG A 89 0.86 9.08 -8.84
N ARG A 90 1.96 9.79 -8.57
CA ARG A 90 3.23 9.14 -8.23
C ARG A 90 3.08 8.33 -6.95
N GLY A 91 3.35 7.02 -7.03
CA GLY A 91 3.28 6.10 -5.89
C GLY A 91 2.02 5.24 -5.87
N ASP A 92 1.04 5.52 -6.73
CA ASP A 92 -0.17 4.71 -6.82
C ASP A 92 0.11 3.35 -7.47
N SER A 93 -0.63 2.36 -7.01
CA SER A 93 -0.71 1.03 -7.61
C SER A 93 -2.17 0.69 -7.85
N LEU A 94 -2.47 -0.22 -8.78
CA LEU A 94 -3.84 -0.70 -8.99
C LEU A 94 -4.48 -1.20 -7.70
N TRP A 95 -3.69 -1.85 -6.83
CA TRP A 95 -4.16 -2.35 -5.54
C TRP A 95 -4.56 -1.22 -4.59
N THR A 96 -3.75 -0.16 -4.51
CA THR A 96 -4.05 0.99 -3.65
C THR A 96 -5.29 1.73 -4.16
N ILE A 97 -5.39 1.95 -5.46
CA ILE A 97 -6.54 2.61 -6.09
C ILE A 97 -7.82 1.80 -5.86
N ALA A 98 -7.79 0.50 -6.16
CA ALA A 98 -8.92 -0.39 -5.99
C ALA A 98 -9.44 -0.38 -4.55
N ARG A 99 -8.53 -0.54 -3.58
CA ARG A 99 -8.88 -0.52 -2.15
C ARG A 99 -9.43 0.83 -1.67
N THR A 100 -8.92 1.94 -2.19
CA THR A 100 -9.41 3.28 -1.83
C THR A 100 -10.82 3.54 -2.35
N HIS A 101 -11.19 2.92 -3.47
CA HIS A 101 -12.45 3.13 -4.17
C HIS A 101 -13.44 1.96 -4.06
N GLY A 102 -13.18 0.99 -3.18
CA GLY A 102 -14.11 -0.12 -2.94
C GLY A 102 -14.17 -1.19 -4.04
N THR A 103 -13.36 -1.10 -5.10
CA THR A 103 -13.36 -2.06 -6.22
C THR A 103 -12.23 -3.08 -6.12
N THR A 104 -12.21 -4.06 -7.02
CA THR A 104 -11.12 -5.02 -7.17
C THR A 104 -10.11 -4.61 -8.25
N VAL A 105 -8.90 -5.15 -8.15
CA VAL A 105 -7.86 -4.99 -9.17
C VAL A 105 -8.28 -5.61 -10.50
N GLU A 106 -9.11 -6.65 -10.46
CA GLU A 106 -9.56 -7.36 -11.66
C GLU A 106 -10.61 -6.57 -12.44
N GLU A 107 -11.59 -5.97 -11.76
CA GLU A 107 -12.55 -5.03 -12.36
C GLU A 107 -11.85 -3.81 -12.91
N LEU A 108 -10.96 -3.19 -12.14
CA LEU A 108 -10.22 -2.01 -12.59
C LEU A 108 -9.39 -2.31 -13.85
N ARG A 109 -8.81 -3.52 -13.95
CA ARG A 109 -8.09 -3.96 -15.15
C ARG A 109 -9.02 -4.21 -16.33
N THR A 110 -10.18 -4.82 -16.08
CA THR A 110 -11.16 -5.15 -17.11
C THR A 110 -11.77 -3.88 -17.69
N ALA A 111 -12.17 -2.94 -16.83
CA ALA A 111 -12.70 -1.63 -17.22
C ALA A 111 -11.71 -0.82 -18.07
N ASN A 112 -10.42 -0.89 -17.76
CA ASN A 112 -9.36 -0.13 -18.44
C ASN A 112 -8.56 -0.94 -19.48
N GLN A 113 -9.00 -2.16 -19.80
CA GLN A 113 -8.34 -3.07 -20.76
C GLN A 113 -6.83 -3.27 -20.50
N LEU A 114 -6.45 -3.33 -19.21
CA LEU A 114 -5.05 -3.44 -18.81
C LEU A 114 -4.57 -4.89 -18.86
N ALA A 115 -3.61 -5.17 -19.74
CA ALA A 115 -2.98 -6.49 -19.88
C ALA A 115 -2.21 -6.95 -18.62
N GLY A 116 -1.90 -6.05 -17.68
CA GLY A 116 -1.22 -6.37 -16.42
C GLY A 116 -1.30 -5.24 -15.40
N SER A 117 -0.46 -5.30 -14.37
CA SER A 117 -0.52 -4.38 -13.23
C SER A 117 0.24 -3.06 -13.42
N ARG A 118 0.71 -2.77 -14.64
CA ARG A 118 1.57 -1.62 -14.93
C ARG A 118 0.71 -0.41 -15.29
N ILE A 119 0.78 0.63 -14.46
CA ILE A 119 0.14 1.93 -14.68
C ILE A 119 1.17 3.05 -14.67
N TYR A 120 0.87 4.13 -15.37
CA TYR A 120 1.76 5.29 -15.49
C TYR A 120 1.19 6.52 -14.79
N VAL A 121 2.08 7.33 -14.23
CA VAL A 121 1.69 8.60 -13.61
C VAL A 121 1.05 9.51 -14.67
N GLY A 122 -0.11 10.08 -14.35
CA GLY A 122 -0.90 10.92 -15.25
C GLY A 122 -1.88 10.16 -16.12
N GLN A 123 -1.83 8.82 -16.12
CA GLN A 123 -2.83 7.98 -16.76
C GLN A 123 -4.19 8.20 -16.10
N VAL A 124 -5.24 8.31 -16.90
CA VAL A 124 -6.62 8.36 -16.41
C VAL A 124 -7.16 6.93 -16.43
N LEU A 125 -7.75 6.51 -15.32
CA LEU A 125 -8.39 5.21 -15.15
C LEU A 125 -9.87 5.42 -14.85
N ASP A 126 -10.71 4.62 -15.50
CA ASP A 126 -12.13 4.47 -15.20
C ASP A 126 -12.25 3.51 -14.01
N VAL A 127 -12.63 4.02 -12.84
CA VAL A 127 -12.74 3.23 -11.61
C VAL A 127 -14.22 2.93 -11.38
N PRO A 128 -14.68 1.68 -11.53
CA PRO A 128 -16.03 1.31 -11.13
C PRO A 128 -16.12 1.41 -9.60
N LEU A 129 -17.10 2.13 -9.09
CA LEU A 129 -17.40 2.16 -7.66
C LEU A 129 -18.39 1.03 -7.38
N GLU A 130 -18.01 0.12 -6.49
CA GLU A 130 -18.92 -0.86 -5.93
C GLU A 130 -19.26 -0.42 -4.50
N ASP A 131 -20.55 -0.35 -4.17
CA ASP A 131 -21.07 0.05 -2.85
C ASP A 131 -21.11 -1.15 -1.87
#